data_AF-A0A0N4VRC7-F1
#
_entry.id   AF-A0A0N4VRC7-F1
#
_cell.length_a   1.000
_cell.length_b   1.000
_cell.length_c   1.000
_cell.angle_alpha   90.00
_cell.angle_beta   90.00
_cell.angle_gamma   90.00
#
_symmetry.space_group_name_H-M   'P 1'
#
loop_
_entity.id
_entity.type
_entity.pdbx_description
1 polymer ?
#
loop_
_entity_poly.entity_id
_entity_poly.type
_entity_poly.pdbx_seq_one_letter_code
_entity_poly.pdbx_strand_id
1 'polypeptide(L)'
;MVTTTSSWLRAYADILGPTGGAASPLVFLTAFANPPSEGAESLAHWSNPGRSELLEGKYCGVGISKCFKTIEGIGGTPTLAVVVDLKKSALYYDRQPLIKKIAEIFCVKVKSLISKIEIELLNKLLKGLYVRCCYGKYRTFRLFEVMEQTPDERSFMYCGTTITLVEYFEKVYHITLNYPKMPVVVEKTYKKELNYYPIELLQVCENQRVTLVQQTTAQVRKMNKVCTVAPNRSREQTDKSRKFLRIDECGQKNDWRYKDSFLARCRQRGLGVEEPNIE
;
A
#
# COMPACT_ATOMS: atom_id res chain seq x y z
N MET A 1 -33.15 -32.79 -10.48
CA MET A 1 -32.70 -32.53 -11.86
C MET A 1 -31.89 -31.25 -11.87
N VAL A 2 -30.75 -31.30 -12.54
CA VAL A 2 -29.68 -30.30 -12.58
C VAL A 2 -30.06 -29.11 -13.48
N THR A 3 -29.32 -28.00 -13.32
CA THR A 3 -29.25 -26.72 -14.06
C THR A 3 -30.01 -25.60 -13.34
N THR A 4 -29.42 -24.49 -12.90
CA THR A 4 -28.27 -23.71 -13.41
C THR A 4 -27.56 -22.98 -12.26
N THR A 5 -26.50 -23.57 -11.70
CA THR A 5 -25.60 -22.90 -10.73
C THR A 5 -24.33 -22.31 -11.38
N SER A 6 -24.22 -22.31 -12.71
CA SER A 6 -22.98 -21.98 -13.43
C SER A 6 -22.94 -20.59 -14.09
N SER A 7 -24.04 -19.83 -14.18
CA SER A 7 -24.03 -18.51 -14.88
C SER A 7 -23.66 -17.33 -13.97
N TRP A 8 -24.02 -17.39 -12.68
CA TRP A 8 -23.82 -16.28 -11.73
C TRP A 8 -22.36 -16.08 -11.29
N LEU A 9 -21.60 -17.17 -11.14
CA LEU A 9 -20.16 -17.11 -10.82
C LEU A 9 -19.32 -16.68 -12.03
N ARG A 10 -19.72 -17.05 -13.26
CA ARG A 10 -19.06 -16.59 -14.50
C ARG A 10 -19.26 -15.09 -14.73
N ALA A 11 -20.48 -14.58 -14.50
CA ALA A 11 -20.79 -13.17 -14.67
C ALA A 11 -20.07 -12.23 -13.68
N TYR A 12 -19.54 -12.75 -12.56
CA TYR A 12 -18.75 -11.97 -11.59
C TYR A 12 -17.24 -12.04 -11.90
N ALA A 13 -16.75 -13.14 -12.48
CA ALA A 13 -15.38 -13.28 -12.97
C ALA A 13 -15.09 -12.37 -14.19
N ASP A 14 -16.08 -12.16 -15.05
CA ASP A 14 -15.93 -11.31 -16.26
C ASP A 14 -15.90 -9.80 -15.96
N ILE A 15 -16.37 -9.37 -14.78
CA ILE A 15 -16.30 -7.97 -14.33
C ILE A 15 -14.91 -7.63 -13.75
N LEU A 16 -14.16 -8.62 -13.27
CA LEU A 16 -12.87 -8.44 -12.57
C LEU A 16 -11.64 -8.93 -13.37
N GLY A 17 -11.83 -9.53 -14.54
CA GLY A 17 -10.74 -10.12 -15.34
C GLY A 17 -10.18 -11.41 -14.74
N PRO A 18 -9.43 -12.22 -15.51
CA PRO A 18 -9.12 -13.60 -15.11
C PRO A 18 -8.00 -13.64 -14.07
N THR A 19 -8.34 -13.98 -12.82
CA THR A 19 -7.40 -14.67 -11.92
C THR A 19 -7.89 -16.09 -11.73
N GLY A 20 -7.24 -17.03 -12.42
CA GLY A 20 -7.52 -18.45 -12.31
C GLY A 20 -7.18 -19.00 -10.92
N GLY A 21 -7.95 -19.99 -10.48
CA GLY A 21 -7.67 -20.82 -9.31
C GLY A 21 -8.82 -20.84 -8.30
N ALA A 22 -9.48 -21.99 -8.20
CA ALA A 22 -10.63 -22.24 -7.35
C ALA A 22 -10.30 -22.07 -5.85
N ALA A 23 -10.92 -21.07 -5.20
CA ALA A 23 -11.17 -20.99 -3.76
C ALA A 23 -12.28 -19.95 -3.51
N SER A 24 -13.16 -20.21 -2.53
CA SER A 24 -14.34 -19.40 -2.14
C SER A 24 -14.19 -17.87 -2.28
N PRO A 25 -15.20 -17.13 -2.78
CA PRO A 25 -15.03 -15.70 -3.05
C PRO A 25 -15.35 -14.85 -1.80
N LEU A 26 -14.44 -14.87 -0.82
CA LEU A 26 -14.26 -13.74 0.09
C LEU A 26 -13.40 -12.70 -0.63
N VAL A 27 -14.01 -11.88 -1.48
CA VAL A 27 -13.31 -10.78 -2.14
C VAL A 27 -13.25 -9.59 -1.18
N PHE A 28 -12.17 -9.51 -0.40
CA PHE A 28 -11.85 -8.33 0.40
C PHE A 28 -11.19 -7.25 -0.48
N LEU A 29 -11.99 -6.30 -0.98
CA LEU A 29 -11.45 -5.07 -1.57
C LEU A 29 -11.18 -4.06 -0.46
N THR A 30 -9.92 -4.02 -0.01
CA THR A 30 -9.47 -2.93 0.86
C THR A 30 -9.09 -1.74 -0.02
N ALA A 31 -10.04 -0.84 -0.29
CA ALA A 31 -9.75 0.42 -0.97
C ALA A 31 -9.22 1.44 0.04
N PHE A 32 -7.94 1.81 -0.07
CA PHE A 32 -7.53 3.14 0.32
C PHE A 32 -7.94 4.06 -0.82
N ALA A 33 -8.72 5.09 -0.54
CA ALA A 33 -9.21 5.99 -1.58
C ALA A 33 -8.02 6.72 -2.23
N ASN A 34 -7.77 6.45 -3.52
CA ASN A 34 -7.07 7.40 -4.39
C ASN A 34 -8.13 8.35 -4.94
N PRO A 35 -8.01 9.68 -4.71
CA PRO A 35 -8.88 10.62 -5.39
C PRO A 35 -8.57 10.69 -6.89
N PRO A 36 -9.59 10.98 -7.73
CA PRO A 36 -9.39 11.34 -9.13
C PRO A 36 -8.53 12.62 -9.24
N SER A 37 -7.76 12.69 -10.32
CA SER A 37 -6.69 13.67 -10.59
C SER A 37 -7.13 15.13 -10.62
N GLU A 38 -8.42 15.44 -10.59
CA GLU A 38 -8.97 16.80 -10.56
C GLU A 38 -9.51 17.24 -9.18
N GLY A 39 -9.28 16.43 -8.14
CA GLY A 39 -9.53 16.79 -6.74
C GLY A 39 -8.32 16.55 -5.82
N ALA A 40 -7.13 16.32 -6.40
CA ALA A 40 -5.92 15.96 -5.68
C ALA A 40 -5.44 17.06 -4.71
N GLU A 41 -5.82 18.32 -4.94
CA GLU A 41 -5.50 19.42 -4.03
C GLU A 41 -6.39 19.45 -2.77
N SER A 42 -7.62 18.95 -2.85
CA SER A 42 -8.57 18.96 -1.72
C SER A 42 -8.31 17.85 -0.69
N LEU A 43 -7.66 16.75 -1.11
CA LEU A 43 -7.20 15.68 -0.21
C LEU A 43 -5.75 15.86 0.27
N ALA A 44 -4.95 16.68 -0.43
CA ALA A 44 -3.69 17.19 0.09
C ALA A 44 -3.89 18.24 1.19
N HIS A 45 -5.06 18.88 1.24
CA HIS A 45 -5.37 19.96 2.19
C HIS A 45 -5.86 19.51 3.59
N TRP A 46 -5.83 18.21 3.89
CA TRP A 46 -5.63 17.78 5.28
C TRP A 46 -4.14 17.85 5.59
N SER A 47 -3.63 19.07 5.72
CA SER A 47 -2.36 19.37 6.37
C SER A 47 -2.36 18.73 7.78
N ASN A 48 -1.82 17.50 7.86
CA ASN A 48 -1.94 16.51 8.95
C ASN A 48 -1.71 17.04 10.37
N PRO A 49 -2.77 17.09 11.21
CA PRO A 49 -2.66 17.09 12.66
C PRO A 49 -3.39 15.83 13.16
N GLY A 50 -2.76 14.65 13.09
CA GLY A 50 -3.45 13.42 13.51
C GLY A 50 -2.91 12.06 13.06
N ARG A 51 -1.79 11.98 12.33
CA ARG A 51 -1.15 10.68 12.07
C ARG A 51 -0.62 10.13 13.39
N SER A 52 -1.19 9.01 13.86
CA SER A 52 -0.65 8.31 15.02
C SER A 52 0.66 7.64 14.60
N GLU A 53 1.79 8.26 14.95
CA GLU A 53 3.11 7.74 14.61
C GLU A 53 3.37 6.38 15.29
N LEU A 54 4.02 5.44 14.60
CA LEU A 54 4.29 4.09 15.10
C LEU A 54 5.76 3.84 15.46
N LEU A 55 6.65 4.84 15.33
CA LEU A 55 8.13 4.76 15.44
C LEU A 55 8.81 4.22 14.17
N GLU A 56 10.12 4.46 14.00
CA GLU A 56 10.97 3.96 12.91
C GLU A 56 10.47 4.31 11.49
N GLY A 57 9.95 5.52 11.33
CA GLY A 57 9.46 6.02 10.05
C GLY A 57 8.20 5.32 9.54
N LYS A 58 7.30 5.00 10.47
CA LYS A 58 6.00 4.37 10.19
C LYS A 58 4.90 5.13 10.90
N TYR A 59 3.70 5.08 10.34
CA TYR A 59 2.51 5.68 10.91
C TYR A 59 1.29 4.76 10.77
N CYS A 60 0.28 5.00 11.60
CA CYS A 60 -1.00 4.32 11.50
C CYS A 60 -1.86 4.99 10.42
N GLY A 61 -1.99 4.34 9.27
CA GLY A 61 -2.93 4.71 8.23
C GLY A 61 -4.34 4.26 8.60
N VAL A 62 -5.32 5.14 8.39
CA VAL A 62 -6.73 4.86 8.58
C VAL A 62 -7.39 4.71 7.21
N GLY A 63 -8.18 3.66 7.04
CA GLY A 63 -8.96 3.40 5.84
C GLY A 63 -10.25 2.68 6.19
N ILE A 64 -10.97 2.20 5.19
CA ILE A 64 -12.17 1.40 5.40
C ILE A 64 -12.18 0.14 4.54
N SER A 65 -12.80 -0.91 5.07
CA SER A 65 -13.22 -2.08 4.33
C SER A 65 -14.66 -1.89 3.89
N LYS A 66 -14.97 -2.26 2.65
CA LYS A 66 -16.32 -2.22 2.08
C LYS A 66 -16.64 -3.61 1.56
N CYS A 67 -17.80 -4.15 1.90
CA CYS A 67 -18.32 -5.36 1.27
C CYS A 67 -19.83 -5.31 1.17
N PHE A 68 -20.40 -6.21 0.38
CA PHE A 68 -21.84 -6.39 0.26
C PHE A 68 -22.22 -7.71 0.89
N LYS A 69 -23.35 -7.75 1.59
CA LYS A 69 -23.94 -8.97 2.15
C LYS A 69 -25.41 -9.02 1.82
N THR A 70 -25.90 -10.19 1.48
CA THR A 70 -27.35 -10.43 1.42
C THR A 70 -27.85 -10.63 2.83
N ILE A 71 -28.85 -9.86 3.22
CA ILE A 71 -29.57 -9.98 4.49
C ILE A 71 -31.04 -10.22 4.21
N GLU A 72 -31.76 -10.75 5.18
CA GLU A 72 -33.21 -10.85 5.10
C GLU A 72 -33.83 -9.47 5.28
N GLY A 73 -34.62 -9.03 4.29
CA GLY A 73 -35.37 -7.79 4.29
C GLY A 73 -36.79 -7.98 4.82
N ILE A 74 -37.59 -6.92 4.71
CA ILE A 74 -38.98 -6.93 5.16
C ILE A 74 -39.76 -8.01 4.39
N GLY A 75 -40.50 -8.86 5.11
CA GLY A 75 -41.29 -9.94 4.49
C GLY A 75 -40.47 -11.12 3.97
N GLY A 76 -39.23 -11.31 4.45
CA GLY A 76 -38.38 -12.44 4.05
C GLY A 76 -37.68 -12.25 2.70
N THR A 77 -37.79 -11.07 2.09
CA THR A 77 -37.17 -10.80 0.78
C THR A 77 -35.67 -10.56 0.92
N PRO A 78 -34.80 -11.24 0.13
CA PRO A 78 -33.36 -11.03 0.21
C PRO A 78 -33.00 -9.59 -0.21
N THR A 79 -32.35 -8.85 0.68
CA THR A 79 -31.93 -7.45 0.49
C THR A 79 -30.41 -7.33 0.53
N LEU A 80 -29.84 -6.48 -0.31
CA LEU A 80 -28.40 -6.23 -0.33
C LEU A 80 -28.04 -5.14 0.68
N ALA A 81 -27.17 -5.47 1.62
CA ALA A 81 -26.60 -4.53 2.58
C ALA A 81 -25.15 -4.20 2.22
N VAL A 82 -24.80 -2.91 2.30
CA VAL A 82 -23.41 -2.45 2.25
C VAL A 82 -22.85 -2.44 3.66
N VAL A 83 -21.81 -3.24 3.89
CA VAL A 83 -21.08 -3.27 5.15
C VAL A 83 -19.82 -2.43 5.00
N VAL A 84 -19.66 -1.46 5.89
CA VAL A 84 -18.51 -0.56 5.95
C VAL A 84 -17.87 -0.68 7.33
N ASP A 85 -16.59 -1.00 7.36
CA ASP A 85 -15.82 -1.12 8.60
C ASP A 85 -14.56 -0.26 8.54
N LEU A 86 -14.29 0.50 9.59
CA LEU A 86 -13.00 1.18 9.75
C LEU A 86 -11.85 0.17 9.87
N LYS A 87 -10.76 0.42 9.16
CA LYS A 87 -9.52 -0.35 9.24
C LYS A 87 -8.35 0.57 9.54
N LYS A 88 -7.44 0.09 10.37
CA LYS A 88 -6.17 0.75 10.68
C LYS A 88 -5.03 -0.18 10.30
N SER A 89 -3.98 0.36 9.69
CA SER A 89 -2.82 -0.42 9.25
C SER A 89 -1.54 0.38 9.40
N ALA A 90 -0.41 -0.31 9.56
CA ALA A 90 0.89 0.34 9.61
C ALA A 90 1.32 0.65 8.18
N LEU A 91 1.69 1.90 7.93
CA LEU A 91 2.19 2.37 6.65
C LEU A 91 3.60 2.95 6.81
N TYR A 92 4.40 2.81 5.76
CA TYR A 92 5.67 3.52 5.63
C TYR A 92 5.43 4.99 5.30
N TYR A 93 6.30 5.90 5.75
CA TYR A 93 6.24 7.29 5.29
C TYR A 93 6.51 7.39 3.79
N ASP A 94 5.64 8.13 3.13
CA ASP A 94 5.69 8.38 1.69
C ASP A 94 6.92 9.21 1.33
N ARG A 95 7.62 8.82 0.25
CA ARG A 95 8.83 9.51 -0.27
C ARG A 95 9.94 9.73 0.76
N GLN A 96 9.98 8.95 1.82
CA GLN A 96 11.04 9.03 2.82
C GLN A 96 12.37 8.61 2.19
N PRO A 97 13.45 9.42 2.26
CA PRO A 97 14.78 8.97 1.86
C PRO A 97 15.19 7.73 2.65
N LEU A 98 15.70 6.71 1.97
CA LEU A 98 16.00 5.43 2.61
C LEU A 98 17.07 5.57 3.70
N ILE A 99 18.02 6.49 3.50
CA ILE A 99 19.03 6.83 4.52
C ILE A 99 18.41 7.38 5.81
N LYS A 100 17.39 8.24 5.69
CA LYS A 100 16.67 8.80 6.84
C LYS A 100 15.86 7.71 7.55
N LYS A 101 15.23 6.82 6.78
CA LYS A 101 14.52 5.67 7.31
C LYS A 101 15.43 4.77 8.15
N ILE A 102 16.64 4.50 7.67
CA ILE A 102 17.63 3.69 8.38
C ILE A 102 18.08 4.36 9.67
N ALA A 103 18.32 5.67 9.65
CA ALA A 103 18.63 6.43 10.86
C ALA A 103 17.51 6.33 11.92
N GLU A 104 16.25 6.40 11.48
CA GLU A 104 15.08 6.25 12.36
C GLU A 104 14.90 4.83 12.91
N ILE A 105 15.34 3.79 12.19
CA ILE A 105 15.34 2.40 12.68
C ILE A 105 16.34 2.24 13.83
N PHE A 106 17.53 2.83 13.70
CA PHE A 106 18.58 2.69 14.70
C PHE A 106 18.50 3.73 15.83
N CYS A 107 17.65 4.76 15.71
CA CYS A 107 17.58 5.89 16.66
C CYS A 107 18.92 6.60 16.88
N VAL A 108 19.82 6.58 15.88
CA VAL A 108 21.13 7.25 15.90
C VAL A 108 21.30 8.09 14.65
N LYS A 109 22.18 9.10 14.72
CA LYS A 109 22.70 9.77 13.51
C LYS A 109 23.31 8.72 12.59
N VAL A 110 23.13 8.91 11.28
CA VAL A 110 23.67 8.02 10.22
C VAL A 110 25.14 7.73 10.54
N LYS A 111 25.43 6.49 10.97
CA LYS A 111 26.80 6.02 11.18
C LYS A 111 27.42 5.74 9.83
N SER A 112 28.74 5.90 9.72
CA SER A 112 29.48 5.57 8.50
C SER A 112 29.64 4.07 8.28
N LEU A 113 29.48 3.25 9.33
CA LEU A 113 29.63 1.80 9.30
C LEU A 113 28.44 1.14 9.99
N ILE A 114 27.93 0.08 9.38
CA ILE A 114 26.83 -0.75 9.88
C ILE A 114 27.38 -2.16 10.10
N SER A 115 27.20 -2.69 11.31
CA SER A 115 27.62 -4.04 11.67
C SER A 115 26.76 -5.11 10.99
N LYS A 116 27.28 -6.34 10.91
CA LYS A 116 26.54 -7.50 10.36
C LYS A 116 25.19 -7.74 11.04
N ILE A 117 25.12 -7.59 12.37
CA ILE A 117 23.87 -7.72 13.14
C ILE A 117 22.86 -6.64 12.74
N GLU A 118 23.33 -5.41 12.54
CA GLU A 118 22.50 -4.30 12.07
C GLU A 118 22.01 -4.54 10.63
N ILE A 119 22.84 -5.12 9.74
CA ILE A 119 22.42 -5.51 8.38
C ILE A 119 21.34 -6.59 8.41
N GLU A 120 21.44 -7.60 9.28
CA GLU A 120 20.40 -8.62 9.45
C GLU A 120 19.07 -8.00 9.91
N LEU A 121 19.14 -7.01 10.83
CA LEU A 121 17.95 -6.25 11.25
C LEU A 121 17.36 -5.45 10.08
N LEU A 122 18.18 -4.77 9.28
CA LEU A 122 17.70 -4.06 8.08
C LEU A 122 17.04 -5.01 7.10
N ASN A 123 17.62 -6.18 6.87
CA ASN A 123 17.03 -7.22 6.02
C ASN A 123 15.68 -7.70 6.55
N LYS A 124 15.52 -7.84 7.87
CA LYS A 124 14.23 -8.17 8.47
C LYS A 124 13.18 -7.07 8.25
N LEU A 125 13.57 -5.80 8.37
CA LEU A 125 12.63 -4.66 8.39
C LEU A 125 12.33 -4.06 7.01
N LEU A 126 13.26 -4.15 6.07
CA LEU A 126 13.20 -3.49 4.76
C LEU A 126 12.96 -4.45 3.59
N LYS A 127 13.22 -5.75 3.76
CA LYS A 127 13.05 -6.72 2.67
C LYS A 127 11.64 -6.68 2.11
N GLY A 128 11.54 -6.59 0.79
CA GLY A 128 10.30 -6.52 0.06
C GLY A 128 9.69 -5.12 -0.05
N LEU A 129 10.31 -4.09 0.55
CA LEU A 129 9.90 -2.69 0.38
C LEU A 129 10.15 -2.23 -1.06
N TYR A 130 9.19 -1.54 -1.66
CA TYR A 130 9.40 -0.87 -2.93
C TYR A 130 10.09 0.47 -2.73
N VAL A 131 11.17 0.67 -3.47
CA VAL A 131 11.98 1.89 -3.43
C VAL A 131 12.13 2.45 -4.83
N ARG A 132 12.33 3.75 -4.91
CA ARG A 132 12.52 4.50 -6.14
C ARG A 132 13.90 5.12 -6.15
N CYS A 133 14.60 5.03 -7.27
CA CYS A 133 15.83 5.77 -7.49
C CYS A 133 15.55 7.28 -7.56
N CYS A 134 16.43 8.08 -6.95
CA CYS A 134 16.40 9.54 -7.04
C CYS A 134 17.27 10.10 -8.19
N TYR A 135 17.68 9.24 -9.12
CA TYR A 135 18.54 9.57 -10.26
C TYR A 135 18.04 8.89 -11.54
N GLY A 136 18.59 9.33 -12.68
CA GLY A 136 18.29 8.76 -14.00
C GLY A 136 16.80 8.81 -14.32
N LYS A 137 16.22 7.64 -14.64
CA LYS A 137 14.80 7.50 -15.02
C LYS A 137 13.84 7.30 -13.84
N TYR A 138 14.27 7.57 -12.60
CA TYR A 138 13.45 7.40 -11.39
C TYR A 138 12.81 6.00 -11.27
N ARG A 139 13.58 4.97 -11.65
CA ARG A 139 13.11 3.59 -11.67
C ARG A 139 12.67 3.14 -10.27
N THR A 140 11.58 2.39 -10.22
CA THR A 140 11.09 1.76 -9.00
C THR A 140 11.39 0.26 -9.03
N PHE A 141 11.77 -0.30 -7.88
CA PHE A 141 12.03 -1.74 -7.74
C PHE A 141 11.74 -2.23 -6.33
N ARG A 142 11.68 -3.56 -6.17
CA ARG A 142 11.48 -4.22 -4.88
C ARG A 142 12.84 -4.54 -4.26
N LEU A 143 13.08 -4.04 -3.04
CA LEU A 143 14.28 -4.32 -2.26
C LEU A 143 14.36 -5.81 -1.95
N PHE A 144 15.42 -6.47 -2.41
CA PHE A 144 15.64 -7.89 -2.16
C PHE A 144 16.38 -8.10 -0.84
N GLU A 145 17.51 -7.41 -0.67
CA GLU A 145 18.31 -7.42 0.55
C GLU A 145 19.22 -6.18 0.65
N VAL A 146 19.78 -5.96 1.83
CA VAL A 146 20.87 -5.04 2.13
C VAL A 146 22.12 -5.90 2.34
N MET A 147 23.19 -5.58 1.61
CA MET A 147 24.45 -6.32 1.61
C MET A 147 25.51 -5.59 2.42
N GLU A 148 26.43 -6.33 3.06
CA GLU A 148 27.52 -5.77 3.87
C GLU A 148 28.52 -4.95 3.06
N GLN A 149 28.73 -5.34 1.80
CA GLN A 149 29.59 -4.63 0.87
C GLN A 149 29.14 -3.18 0.68
N THR A 150 30.14 -2.30 0.60
CA THR A 150 29.95 -0.87 0.44
C THR A 150 30.17 -0.44 -1.02
N PRO A 151 29.65 0.72 -1.45
CA PRO A 151 29.88 1.28 -2.78
C PRO A 151 31.35 1.40 -3.19
N ASP A 152 32.27 1.65 -2.25
CA ASP A 152 33.72 1.76 -2.50
C ASP A 152 34.40 0.40 -2.66
N GLU A 153 33.91 -0.65 -2.00
CA GLU A 153 34.44 -2.02 -2.12
C GLU A 153 33.85 -2.77 -3.33
N ARG A 154 32.57 -2.51 -3.65
CA ARG A 154 31.86 -3.26 -4.70
C ARG A 154 32.27 -2.79 -6.08
N SER A 155 32.95 -3.67 -6.82
CA SER A 155 33.35 -3.46 -8.21
C SER A 155 32.59 -4.34 -9.19
N PHE A 156 32.54 -3.89 -10.45
CA PHE A 156 31.99 -4.61 -11.57
C PHE A 156 32.64 -4.16 -12.88
N MET A 157 32.51 -4.96 -13.94
CA MET A 157 33.01 -4.57 -15.26
C MET A 157 32.06 -3.58 -15.93
N TYR A 158 32.61 -2.45 -16.36
CA TYR A 158 31.92 -1.45 -17.17
C TYR A 158 32.84 -0.99 -18.30
N CYS A 159 32.37 -1.09 -19.55
CA CYS A 159 33.17 -0.73 -20.73
C CYS A 159 34.56 -1.39 -20.78
N GLY A 160 34.67 -2.64 -20.34
CA GLY A 160 35.94 -3.40 -20.33
C GLY A 160 36.91 -3.03 -19.21
N THR A 161 36.54 -2.12 -18.30
CA THR A 161 37.33 -1.76 -17.11
C THR A 161 36.59 -2.15 -15.85
N THR A 162 37.30 -2.69 -14.87
CA THR A 162 36.75 -2.90 -13.52
C THR A 162 36.66 -1.55 -12.81
N ILE A 163 35.46 -1.14 -12.47
CA ILE A 163 35.21 0.11 -11.74
C ILE A 163 34.39 -0.16 -10.48
N THR A 164 34.53 0.70 -9.47
CA THR A 164 33.70 0.65 -8.26
C THR A 164 32.33 1.28 -8.49
N LEU A 165 31.38 1.03 -7.59
CA LEU A 165 30.09 1.71 -7.61
C LEU A 165 30.25 3.23 -7.46
N VAL A 166 31.15 3.68 -6.59
CA VAL A 166 31.46 5.12 -6.43
C VAL A 166 31.89 5.73 -7.77
N GLU A 167 32.89 5.12 -8.41
CA GLU A 167 33.42 5.60 -9.70
C GLU A 167 32.38 5.57 -10.81
N TYR A 168 31.51 4.56 -10.83
CA TYR A 168 30.44 4.47 -11.82
C TYR A 168 29.45 5.63 -11.69
N PHE A 169 29.01 5.94 -10.46
CA PHE A 169 28.06 7.03 -10.24
C PHE A 169 28.68 8.41 -10.50
N GLU A 170 29.97 8.57 -10.22
CA GLU A 170 30.70 9.79 -10.57
C GLU A 170 30.86 9.96 -12.08
N LYS A 171 31.28 8.90 -12.80
CA LYS A 171 31.54 8.96 -14.26
C LYS A 171 30.26 9.04 -15.09
N VAL A 172 29.23 8.27 -14.76
CA VAL A 172 28.04 8.10 -15.61
C VAL A 172 26.92 9.07 -15.24
N TYR A 173 26.74 9.34 -13.95
CA TYR A 173 25.65 10.19 -13.47
C TYR A 173 26.12 11.55 -12.94
N HIS A 174 27.43 11.79 -12.84
CA HIS A 174 28.02 12.99 -12.22
C HIS A 174 27.54 13.20 -10.78
N ILE A 175 27.41 12.09 -10.02
CA ILE A 175 26.97 12.09 -8.63
C ILE A 175 28.13 11.65 -7.73
N THR A 176 28.53 12.53 -6.81
CA THR A 176 29.44 12.20 -5.72
C THR A 176 28.67 11.64 -4.55
N LEU A 177 28.99 10.40 -4.13
CA LEU A 177 28.30 9.76 -3.01
C LEU A 177 28.78 10.37 -1.67
N ASN A 178 27.83 10.78 -0.83
CA ASN A 178 28.13 11.34 0.50
C ASN A 178 28.42 10.23 1.52
N TYR A 179 27.86 9.04 1.30
CA TYR A 179 27.96 7.89 2.19
C TYR A 179 28.56 6.66 1.48
N PRO A 180 29.80 6.72 0.97
CA PRO A 180 30.41 5.64 0.20
C PRO A 180 30.67 4.36 1.02
N LYS A 181 30.70 4.47 2.36
CA LYS A 181 30.90 3.35 3.31
C LYS A 181 29.60 2.73 3.84
N MET A 182 28.44 3.23 3.40
CA MET A 182 27.17 2.62 3.78
C MET A 182 26.90 1.38 2.93
N PRO A 183 26.19 0.37 3.47
CA PRO A 183 25.89 -0.85 2.74
C PRO A 183 25.11 -0.60 1.44
N VAL A 184 25.22 -1.52 0.48
CA VAL A 184 24.47 -1.46 -0.78
C VAL A 184 23.12 -2.17 -0.68
N VAL A 185 22.13 -1.65 -1.38
CA VAL A 185 20.83 -2.30 -1.59
C VAL A 185 20.88 -3.14 -2.85
N VAL A 186 20.32 -4.34 -2.77
CA VAL A 186 20.27 -5.28 -3.88
C VAL A 186 18.85 -5.40 -4.40
N GLU A 187 18.73 -5.39 -5.73
CA GLU A 187 17.56 -5.83 -6.46
C GLU A 187 17.87 -7.17 -7.13
N LYS A 188 16.95 -8.12 -7.02
CA LYS A 188 17.02 -9.37 -7.78
C LYS A 188 16.05 -9.30 -8.96
N THR A 189 16.59 -9.31 -10.17
CA THR A 189 15.77 -9.29 -11.40
C THR A 189 15.22 -10.68 -11.72
N TYR A 190 14.27 -10.73 -12.67
CA TYR A 190 13.70 -11.99 -13.17
C TYR A 190 14.75 -12.92 -13.79
N LYS A 191 15.83 -12.35 -14.36
CA LYS A 191 16.98 -13.09 -14.90
C LYS A 191 17.91 -13.64 -13.83
N LYS A 192 17.58 -13.48 -12.54
CA LYS A 192 18.44 -13.78 -11.39
C LYS A 192 19.72 -12.95 -11.34
N GLU A 193 19.83 -11.89 -12.14
CA GLU A 193 20.90 -10.92 -12.05
C GLU A 193 20.67 -10.00 -10.84
N LEU A 194 21.76 -9.68 -10.14
CA LEU A 194 21.77 -8.79 -8.99
C LEU A 194 22.19 -7.39 -9.43
N ASN A 195 21.34 -6.40 -9.16
CA ASN A 195 21.67 -5.00 -9.33
C ASN A 195 21.94 -4.37 -7.97
N TYR A 196 22.92 -3.47 -7.91
CA TYR A 196 23.40 -2.86 -6.68
C TYR A 196 23.13 -1.36 -6.71
N TYR A 197 22.62 -0.84 -5.59
CA TYR A 197 22.18 0.54 -5.48
C TYR A 197 22.71 1.17 -4.18
N PRO A 198 23.35 2.34 -4.22
CA PRO A 198 23.69 3.08 -3.02
C PRO A 198 22.41 3.51 -2.27
N ILE A 199 22.38 3.31 -0.96
CA ILE A 199 21.21 3.63 -0.10
C ILE A 199 20.79 5.10 -0.22
N GLU A 200 21.76 6.00 -0.32
CA GLU A 200 21.53 7.45 -0.36
C GLU A 200 20.74 7.90 -1.59
N LEU A 201 20.76 7.11 -2.67
CA LEU A 201 20.10 7.42 -3.92
C LEU A 201 18.69 6.81 -4.02
N LEU A 202 18.14 6.34 -2.91
CA LEU A 202 16.85 5.64 -2.85
C LEU A 202 15.85 6.35 -1.92
N GLN A 203 14.58 6.30 -2.30
CA GLN A 203 13.45 6.75 -1.49
C GLN A 203 12.34 5.70 -1.43
N VAL A 204 11.57 5.68 -0.36
CA VAL A 204 10.45 4.76 -0.16
C VAL A 204 9.27 5.17 -1.05
N CYS A 205 8.68 4.21 -1.76
CA CYS A 205 7.46 4.45 -2.53
C CYS A 205 6.24 4.66 -1.62
N GLU A 206 5.27 5.40 -2.13
CA GLU A 206 4.07 5.82 -1.40
C GLU A 206 3.12 4.66 -1.09
N ASN A 207 2.27 4.84 -0.07
CA ASN A 207 1.12 3.99 0.24
C ASN A 207 1.45 2.51 0.50
N GLN A 208 2.66 2.23 0.98
CA GLN A 208 3.09 0.86 1.25
C GLN A 208 2.72 0.41 2.66
N ARG A 209 2.05 -0.75 2.73
CA ARG A 209 1.75 -1.41 4.01
C ARG A 209 2.98 -2.07 4.60
N VAL A 210 3.13 -1.93 5.91
CA VAL A 210 4.13 -2.63 6.70
C VAL A 210 3.57 -4.00 7.08
N THR A 211 4.28 -5.06 6.69
CA THR A 211 3.90 -6.43 7.07
C THR A 211 4.17 -6.69 8.55
N LEU A 212 3.56 -7.73 9.13
CA LEU A 212 3.76 -8.07 10.54
C LEU A 212 5.25 -8.40 10.85
N VAL A 213 5.94 -9.05 9.92
CA VAL A 213 7.37 -9.41 10.06
C VAL A 213 8.27 -8.17 10.12
N GLN A 214 7.85 -7.10 9.45
CA GLN A 214 8.54 -5.82 9.42
C GLN A 214 8.15 -4.89 10.59
N GLN A 215 7.31 -5.34 11.53
CA GLN A 215 6.93 -4.57 12.71
C GLN A 215 7.70 -5.04 13.95
N THR A 216 8.20 -4.08 14.72
CA THR A 216 8.80 -4.33 16.03
C THR A 216 7.71 -4.53 17.09
N THR A 217 8.05 -5.16 18.21
CA THR A 217 7.10 -5.37 19.31
C THR A 217 6.58 -4.05 19.88
N ALA A 218 7.41 -3.01 19.91
CA ALA A 218 7.03 -1.65 20.28
C ALA A 218 5.99 -1.07 19.31
N GLN A 219 6.20 -1.23 18.01
CA GLN A 219 5.23 -0.84 16.97
C GLN A 219 3.90 -1.56 17.12
N VAL A 220 3.92 -2.88 17.32
CA VAL A 220 2.69 -3.68 17.49
C VAL A 220 1.93 -3.24 18.74
N ARG A 221 2.61 -3.00 19.87
CA ARG A 221 1.99 -2.47 21.09
C ARG A 221 1.35 -1.10 20.87
N LYS A 222 2.05 -0.20 20.17
CA LYS A 222 1.53 1.14 19.87
C LYS A 222 0.34 1.07 18.90
N MET A 223 0.41 0.22 17.88
CA MET A 223 -0.70 -0.07 16.98
C MET A 223 -1.91 -0.59 17.73
N ASN A 224 -1.74 -1.57 18.61
CA ASN A 224 -2.83 -2.11 19.43
C ASN A 224 -3.50 -1.01 20.25
N LYS A 225 -2.71 -0.15 20.92
CA LYS A 225 -3.24 1.00 21.66
C LYS A 225 -4.04 1.96 20.78
N VAL A 226 -3.59 2.23 19.56
CA VAL A 226 -4.28 3.10 18.59
C VAL A 226 -5.56 2.44 18.04
N CYS A 227 -5.57 1.11 17.91
CA CYS A 227 -6.71 0.34 17.43
C CYS A 227 -7.78 0.09 18.50
N THR A 228 -7.40 0.07 19.78
CA THR A 228 -8.35 -0.08 20.89
C THR A 228 -9.21 1.17 21.05
N VAL A 229 -10.44 1.09 20.56
CA VAL A 229 -11.43 2.18 20.58
C VAL A 229 -12.76 1.62 21.08
N ALA A 230 -13.45 2.35 21.97
CA ALA A 230 -14.77 1.96 22.46
C ALA A 230 -15.81 1.84 21.31
N PRO A 231 -16.82 0.95 21.40
CA PRO A 231 -17.77 0.70 20.31
C PRO A 231 -18.45 1.95 19.78
N ASN A 232 -18.93 2.84 20.67
CA ASN A 232 -19.60 4.09 20.28
C ASN A 232 -18.68 4.99 19.44
N ARG A 233 -17.41 5.15 19.86
CA ARG A 233 -16.41 5.93 19.12
C ARG A 233 -16.05 5.28 17.79
N SER A 234 -15.94 3.95 17.73
CA SER A 234 -15.67 3.23 16.50
C SER A 234 -16.80 3.39 15.48
N ARG A 235 -18.06 3.35 15.95
CA ARG A 235 -19.25 3.61 15.13
C ARG A 235 -19.23 5.03 14.57
N GLU A 236 -18.98 6.04 15.42
CA GLU A 236 -18.85 7.44 14.98
C GLU A 236 -17.75 7.62 13.92
N GLN A 237 -16.59 7.00 14.10
CA GLN A 237 -15.49 7.06 13.12
C GLN A 237 -15.84 6.38 11.79
N THR A 238 -16.53 5.25 11.87
CA THR A 238 -17.01 4.51 10.70
C THR A 238 -18.07 5.32 9.95
N ASP A 239 -19.01 5.93 10.65
CA ASP A 239 -20.05 6.78 10.06
C ASP A 239 -19.47 8.04 9.40
N LYS A 240 -18.48 8.70 10.03
CA LYS A 240 -17.75 9.81 9.41
C LYS A 240 -17.08 9.39 8.11
N SER A 241 -16.41 8.23 8.12
CA SER A 241 -15.74 7.69 6.93
C SER A 241 -16.72 7.28 5.82
N ARG A 242 -17.86 6.70 6.20
CA ARG A 242 -18.95 6.34 5.28
C ARG A 242 -19.51 7.55 4.54
N LYS A 243 -19.81 8.63 5.28
CA LYS A 243 -20.29 9.91 4.72
C LYS A 243 -19.23 10.56 3.84
N PHE A 244 -17.98 10.60 4.29
CA PHE A 244 -16.87 11.16 3.53
C PHE A 244 -16.72 10.50 2.16
N LEU A 245 -16.87 9.17 2.11
CA LEU A 245 -16.76 8.40 0.87
C LEU A 245 -18.07 8.34 0.07
N ARG A 246 -19.09 9.10 0.46
CA ARG A 246 -20.41 9.18 -0.20
C ARG A 246 -21.05 7.81 -0.41
N ILE A 247 -20.89 6.91 0.56
CA ILE A 247 -21.53 5.59 0.59
C ILE A 247 -22.80 5.61 1.45
N ASP A 248 -23.01 6.71 2.17
CA ASP A 248 -24.31 7.01 2.74
C ASP A 248 -25.40 6.98 1.66
N GLU A 249 -26.60 6.64 2.11
CA GLU A 249 -27.76 6.44 1.23
C GLU A 249 -27.49 5.38 0.14
N CYS A 250 -26.66 4.36 0.35
CA CYS A 250 -26.30 3.37 -0.69
C CYS A 250 -25.57 3.99 -1.91
N GLY A 251 -24.98 5.18 -1.76
CA GLY A 251 -24.25 5.84 -2.83
C GLY A 251 -25.14 6.45 -3.91
N GLN A 252 -26.38 6.85 -3.59
CA GLN A 252 -27.28 7.54 -4.56
C GLN A 252 -26.65 8.78 -5.16
N LYS A 253 -25.77 9.44 -4.41
CA LYS A 253 -25.06 10.66 -4.80
C LYS A 253 -23.79 10.38 -5.62
N ASN A 254 -23.51 9.13 -5.99
CA ASN A 254 -22.37 8.78 -6.82
C ASN A 254 -22.78 8.57 -8.29
N ASP A 255 -21.99 9.14 -9.21
CA ASP A 255 -22.20 9.06 -10.66
C ASP A 255 -22.33 7.63 -11.22
N TRP A 256 -21.72 6.63 -10.59
CA TRP A 256 -21.78 5.25 -11.07
C TRP A 256 -23.19 4.65 -11.02
N ARG A 257 -24.08 5.19 -10.17
CA ARG A 257 -25.49 4.77 -10.11
C ARG A 257 -26.27 5.23 -11.34
N TYR A 258 -25.94 6.39 -11.90
CA TYR A 258 -26.60 6.96 -13.09
C TYR A 258 -25.99 6.47 -14.40
N LYS A 259 -24.98 5.59 -14.36
CA LYS A 259 -24.55 4.88 -15.56
C LYS A 259 -25.65 3.89 -15.93
N ASP A 260 -26.30 4.12 -17.07
CA ASP A 260 -27.37 3.25 -17.64
C ASP A 260 -27.02 1.77 -17.59
N SER A 261 -25.75 1.44 -17.79
CA SER A 261 -25.25 0.06 -17.72
C SER A 261 -25.49 -0.62 -16.36
N PHE A 262 -25.44 0.09 -15.23
CA PHE A 262 -25.67 -0.49 -13.90
C PHE A 262 -27.16 -0.74 -13.64
N LEU A 263 -28.00 0.26 -13.86
CA LEU A 263 -29.46 0.15 -13.66
C LEU A 263 -30.08 -0.87 -14.62
N ALA A 264 -29.64 -0.91 -15.88
CA ALA A 264 -30.08 -1.92 -16.85
C ALA A 264 -29.71 -3.34 -16.39
N ARG A 265 -28.51 -3.53 -15.82
CA ARG A 265 -28.06 -4.83 -15.28
C ARG A 265 -28.82 -5.25 -14.02
N CYS A 266 -29.20 -4.31 -13.15
CA CYS A 266 -30.05 -4.60 -11.99
C CYS A 266 -31.47 -5.01 -12.43
N ARG A 267 -32.08 -4.27 -13.37
CA ARG A 267 -33.43 -4.55 -13.91
C ARG A 267 -33.49 -5.90 -14.65
N GLN A 268 -32.49 -6.21 -15.47
CA GLN A 268 -32.39 -7.52 -16.16
C GLN A 268 -32.29 -8.72 -15.20
N ARG A 269 -31.93 -8.50 -13.94
CA ARG A 269 -31.69 -9.56 -12.96
C ARG A 269 -32.75 -9.63 -11.85
N GLY A 270 -33.84 -8.87 -11.98
CA GLY A 270 -34.94 -8.86 -11.01
C GLY A 270 -34.57 -8.30 -9.64
N LEU A 271 -33.46 -7.54 -9.54
CA LEU A 271 -33.08 -6.88 -8.30
C LEU A 271 -33.84 -5.55 -8.22
N GLY A 272 -34.76 -5.44 -7.25
CA GLY A 272 -35.45 -4.19 -6.96
C GLY A 272 -34.44 -3.11 -6.56
N VAL A 273 -34.30 -2.09 -7.40
CA VAL A 273 -33.63 -0.85 -7.03
C VAL A 273 -34.75 0.13 -6.75
N GLU A 274 -35.04 0.42 -5.48
CA GLU A 274 -35.96 1.49 -5.14
C GLU A 274 -35.42 2.81 -5.74
N GLU A 275 -36.19 3.37 -6.67
CA GLU A 275 -35.94 4.70 -7.21
C GLU A 275 -36.38 5.70 -6.15
N PRO A 276 -35.52 6.68 -5.79
CA PRO A 276 -35.95 7.72 -4.85
C PRO A 276 -37.07 8.51 -5.51
N ASN A 277 -38.18 8.71 -4.79
CA ASN A 277 -39.12 9.78 -5.10
C ASN A 277 -38.34 11.10 -4.97
N ILE A 278 -38.04 11.71 -6.11
CA ILE A 278 -37.52 13.07 -6.18
C ILE A 278 -38.76 13.97 -6.20
N GLU A 279 -39.14 14.47 -5.03
CA GLU A 279 -39.89 15.73 -4.90
C GLU A 279 -38.91 16.89 -4.71
#